data_AF-A0A7Y8FMK7-F1
#
_entry.id   AF-A0A7Y8FMK7-F1
#
_cell.length_a   1.000
_cell.length_b   1.000
_cell.length_c   1.000
_cell.angle_alpha   90.00
_cell.angle_beta   90.00
_cell.angle_gamma   90.00
#
_symmetry.space_group_name_H-M   'P 1'
#
loop_
_entity.id
_entity.type
_entity.pdbx_description
1 polymer ?
#
loop_
_entity_poly.entity_id
_entity_poly.type
_entity_poly.pdbx_seq_one_letter_code
_entity_poly.pdbx_strand_id
1 'polypeptide(L)' 'MNGLKLEHLLLEALEQRSVTTEPAMNHVQLCEQALSLAAGLQARGIQRLAVHLEDAGV' A
#
# COMPACT_ATOMS: atom_id res chain seq x y z
N MET A 1 8.90 -26.99 11.42
CA MET A 1 8.24 -25.85 10.74
C MET A 1 8.57 -24.60 11.53
N ASN A 2 9.69 -23.95 11.22
CA ASN A 2 10.14 -22.75 11.94
C ASN A 2 9.43 -21.53 11.35
N GLY A 3 8.35 -21.10 12.02
CA GLY A 3 7.66 -19.86 11.68
C GLY A 3 8.59 -18.68 11.90
N LEU A 4 8.86 -17.94 10.82
CA LEU A 4 9.52 -16.65 10.89
C LEU A 4 8.67 -15.74 11.77
N LYS A 5 9.27 -15.08 12.76
CA LYS A 5 8.56 -14.05 13.53
C LYS A 5 8.14 -12.93 12.57
N LEU A 6 6.93 -12.40 12.74
CA LEU A 6 6.36 -11.38 11.85
C LEU A 6 7.27 -10.13 11.73
N GLU A 7 7.95 -9.80 12.82
CA GLU A 7 8.96 -8.73 12.90
C GLU A 7 10.22 -8.99 12.05
N HIS A 8 10.52 -10.25 11.72
CA HIS A 8 11.58 -10.62 10.78
C HIS A 8 11.06 -10.83 9.35
N LEU A 9 9.73 -10.82 9.16
CA LEU A 9 9.08 -10.95 7.86
C LEU A 9 8.96 -9.59 7.16
N LEU A 10 8.96 -8.51 7.94
CA LEU A 10 9.24 -7.15 7.48
C LEU A 10 10.75 -7.01 7.23
N LEU A 11 11.22 -7.63 6.14
CA LEU A 11 12.47 -7.23 5.49
C LEU A 11 12.47 -5.71 5.37
N GLU A 12 13.61 -5.08 5.67
CA GLU A 12 13.85 -3.66 5.39
C GLU A 12 13.24 -3.31 4.03
N ALA A 13 12.45 -2.24 3.98
CA ALA A 13 11.73 -1.85 2.78
C ALA A 13 12.73 -1.77 1.63
N LEU A 14 12.73 -2.76 0.73
CA LEU A 14 13.57 -2.75 -0.45
C LEU A 14 13.04 -1.61 -1.31
N GLU A 15 13.70 -0.45 -1.23
CA GLU A 15 13.27 0.81 -1.86
C GLU A 15 13.01 0.68 -3.36
N GLN A 16 13.59 -0.34 -4.01
CA GLN A 16 13.53 -0.56 -5.45
C GLN A 16 12.65 -1.75 -5.87
N ARG A 17 12.03 -2.47 -4.94
CA ARG A 17 11.14 -3.58 -5.30
C ARG A 17 9.78 -3.03 -5.72
N SER A 18 9.38 -3.29 -6.95
CA SER A 18 8.00 -3.05 -7.39
C SER A 18 7.04 -3.93 -6.59
N VAL A 19 6.04 -3.30 -5.99
CA VAL A 19 4.99 -3.92 -5.16
C VAL A 19 3.64 -3.99 -5.88
N THR A 20 3.46 -3.22 -6.96
CA THR A 20 2.26 -3.23 -7.80
C THR A 20 2.59 -3.68 -9.24
N THR A 21 1.59 -4.26 -9.91
CA THR A 21 1.65 -4.72 -11.31
C THR A 21 1.67 -3.51 -12.26
N GLU A 22 0.57 -2.77 -12.32
CA GLU A 22 0.44 -1.55 -13.11
C GLU A 22 -0.43 -0.52 -12.38
N PRO A 23 0.00 0.75 -12.28
CA PRO A 23 1.37 1.22 -12.53
C PRO A 23 2.37 0.57 -11.57
N ALA A 24 3.57 0.23 -12.04
CA ALA A 24 4.61 -0.33 -11.19
C ALA A 24 5.10 0.72 -10.19
N MET A 25 4.82 0.52 -8.91
CA MET A 25 5.21 1.38 -7.80
C MET A 25 6.11 0.62 -6.85
N ASN A 26 7.09 1.29 -6.28
CA ASN A 26 7.83 0.77 -5.13
C ASN A 26 7.09 1.08 -3.81
N HIS A 27 7.61 0.57 -2.70
CA HIS A 27 7.00 0.76 -1.38
C HIS A 27 6.85 2.25 -1.01
N VAL A 28 7.86 3.08 -1.30
CA VAL A 28 7.85 4.52 -0.98
C VAL A 28 6.74 5.23 -1.77
N GLN A 29 6.64 4.99 -3.07
CA GLN A 29 5.63 5.57 -3.94
C GLN A 29 4.22 5.13 -3.54
N LEU A 30 4.03 3.87 -3.17
CA LEU A 30 2.74 3.37 -2.67
C LEU A 30 2.34 4.10 -1.36
N CYS A 31 3.28 4.26 -0.43
CA CYS A 31 3.05 4.99 0.82
C CYS A 31 2.65 6.45 0.56
N GLU A 32 3.36 7.15 -0.33
CA GLU A 32 3.04 8.54 -0.67
C GLU A 32 1.63 8.68 -1.26
N GLN A 33 1.25 7.79 -2.19
CA GLN A 33 -0.09 7.77 -2.78
C GLN A 33 -1.18 7.50 -1.74
N ALA A 34 -0.95 6.51 -0.86
CA ALA A 34 -1.89 6.18 0.20
C ALA A 34 -2.08 7.33 1.20
N LEU A 35 -0.99 8.01 1.58
CA LEU A 35 -1.04 9.16 2.49
C LEU A 35 -1.75 10.36 1.84
N SER A 36 -1.49 10.63 0.56
CA SER A 36 -2.17 11.68 -0.19
C SER A 36 -3.67 11.42 -0.29
N LEU A 37 -4.06 10.18 -0.58
CA LEU A 37 -5.47 9.76 -0.59
C LEU A 37 -6.11 9.94 0.80
N ALA A 38 -5.44 9.49 1.86
CA ALA A 38 -5.93 9.63 3.23
C ALA A 38 -6.10 11.11 3.62
N ALA A 39 -5.14 11.97 3.28
CA ALA A 39 -5.22 13.41 3.52
C ALA A 39 -6.41 14.04 2.76
N GLY A 40 -6.65 13.66 1.51
CA GLY A 40 -7.80 14.11 0.73
C GLY A 40 -9.15 13.67 1.29
N LEU A 41 -9.24 12.43 1.79
CA LEU A 41 -10.44 11.91 2.45
C LEU A 41 -10.68 12.61 3.79
N GLN A 42 -9.61 12.83 4.57
CA GLN A 42 -9.67 13.53 5.85
C GLN A 42 -10.10 14.99 5.67
N ALA A 43 -9.54 15.71 4.69
CA ALA A 43 -9.90 17.08 4.37
C ALA A 43 -11.39 17.21 3.98
N ARG A 44 -11.98 16.15 3.41
CA ARG A 44 -13.41 16.07 3.06
C ARG A 44 -14.29 15.57 4.22
N GLY A 45 -13.71 15.26 5.39
CA GLY A 45 -14.44 14.76 6.56
C GLY A 45 -15.01 13.35 6.37
N ILE A 46 -14.51 12.57 5.42
CA ILE A 46 -15.02 11.23 5.11
C ILE A 46 -14.49 10.23 6.14
N GLN A 47 -15.39 9.65 6.93
CA GLN A 47 -15.04 8.63 7.94
C GLN A 47 -15.31 7.19 7.46
N ARG A 48 -16.24 7.02 6.51
CA ARG A 48 -16.65 5.73 5.97
C ARG A 48 -16.79 5.84 4.46
N LEU A 49 -16.07 4.98 3.74
CA LEU A 49 -16.07 4.93 2.28
C LEU A 49 -16.45 3.51 1.86
N ALA A 50 -17.45 3.38 0.98
CA ALA A 50 -17.71 2.13 0.28
C ALA A 50 -16.76 2.06 -0.91
N VAL A 51 -15.87 1.07 -0.91
CA VAL A 51 -14.88 0.88 -1.98
C VAL A 51 -15.30 -0.33 -2.80
N HIS A 52 -15.56 -0.12 -4.08
CA HIS A 52 -15.67 -1.19 -5.06
C HIS A 52 -14.32 -1.28 -5.77
N LEU A 53 -13.65 -2.41 -5.63
CA LEU A 53 -12.37 -2.69 -6.27
C LEU A 53 -12.59 -3.76 -7.33
N GLU A 54 -12.09 -3.50 -8.53
CA GLU A 54 -11.87 -4.51 -9.56
C GLU A 54 -10.43 -5.01 -9.42
N ASP A 55 -10.15 -6.25 -9.87
CA ASP A 55 -8.79 -6.79 -9.81
C ASP A 55 -7.84 -5.92 -10.64
N ALA A 56 -6.75 -5.48 -10.01
CA ALA A 56 -5.71 -4.66 -10.63
C ALA A 56 -4.54 -5.50 -11.18
N GLY A 57 -4.61 -6.83 -11.09
CA GLY A 57 -3.67 -7.76 -11.70
C GLY A 57 -4.19 -8.26 -13.06
N VAL A 58 -3.52 -7.84 -14.13
CA VAL A 58 -3.62 -8.48 -15.45
C VAL A 58 -2.62 -9.63 -15.54
#